data_AF-A0A7V8WYU9-F1
#
_entry.id   AF-A0A7V8WYU9-F1
#
_cell.length_a   1.000
_cell.length_b   1.000
_cell.length_c   1.000
_cell.angle_alpha   90.00
_cell.angle_beta   90.00
_cell.angle_gamma   90.00
#
_symmetry.space_group_name_H-M   'P 1'
#
loop_
_entity.id
_entity.type
_entity.pdbx_description
1 polymer ?
#
loop_
_entity_poly.entity_id
_entity_poly.type
_entity_poly.pdbx_seq_one_letter_code
_entity_poly.pdbx_strand_id
1 'polypeptide(L)'
;AAPAVTAAPATTAPPAPPTSNPEDCAAAGEDPGGQQPGRPAEAVYDAFVRSDPGCAQPLMTAEALDALFSRPPQERDFQGCTETGGGGADCVFFTPGESTSAIHLFMELTAEGRWVVTQVQETEG
;
A
#
# COMPACT_ATOMS: atom_id res chain seq x y z
N ALA A 1 0.60 45.95 -32.67
CA ALA A 1 -0.10 45.34 -31.53
C ALA A 1 0.11 43.84 -31.60
N ALA A 2 0.66 43.21 -30.55
CA ALA A 2 0.85 41.76 -30.45
C ALA A 2 -0.05 41.25 -29.31
N PRO A 3 -0.82 40.17 -29.49
CA PRO A 3 -1.65 39.63 -28.42
C PRO A 3 -0.76 38.87 -27.42
N ALA A 4 -0.89 39.22 -26.14
CA ALA A 4 -0.27 38.51 -25.03
C ALA A 4 -1.03 37.18 -24.80
N VAL A 5 -0.34 36.05 -24.93
CA VAL A 5 -0.87 34.76 -24.50
C VAL A 5 -0.75 34.70 -22.99
N THR A 6 -1.89 34.84 -22.31
CA THR A 6 -2.01 34.64 -20.87
C THR A 6 -2.09 33.14 -20.62
N ALA A 7 -1.05 32.55 -20.02
CA ALA A 7 -1.11 31.19 -19.53
C ALA A 7 -2.02 31.14 -18.29
N ALA A 8 -3.09 30.35 -18.34
CA ALA A 8 -3.92 30.07 -17.18
C ALA A 8 -3.09 29.31 -16.13
N PRO A 9 -3.33 29.50 -14.82
CA PRO A 9 -2.69 28.70 -13.79
C PRO A 9 -3.09 27.23 -13.98
N ALA A 10 -2.10 26.34 -13.96
CA ALA A 10 -2.35 24.91 -13.86
C ALA A 10 -3.04 24.66 -12.51
N THR A 11 -4.35 24.41 -12.54
CA THR A 11 -5.08 23.93 -11.38
C THR A 11 -4.56 22.53 -11.08
N THR A 12 -3.68 22.40 -10.09
CA THR A 12 -3.41 21.12 -9.43
C THR A 12 -4.75 20.64 -8.88
N ALA A 13 -5.39 19.70 -9.56
CA ALA A 13 -6.58 19.05 -9.04
C ALA A 13 -6.18 18.39 -7.71
N PRO A 14 -6.93 18.57 -6.62
CA PRO A 14 -6.73 17.76 -5.43
C PRO A 14 -6.86 16.28 -5.83
N PRO A 15 -6.11 15.36 -5.20
CA PRO A 15 -6.28 13.94 -5.43
C PRO A 15 -7.77 13.60 -5.30
N ALA A 16 -8.27 12.78 -6.23
CA ALA A 16 -9.67 12.36 -6.18
C ALA A 16 -9.97 11.81 -4.78
N PRO A 17 -11.15 12.12 -4.20
CA PRO A 17 -11.53 11.52 -2.94
C PRO A 17 -11.47 9.99 -3.10
N PRO A 18 -11.01 9.26 -2.06
CA PRO A 18 -10.95 7.82 -2.11
C PRO A 18 -12.32 7.28 -2.53
N THR A 19 -12.36 6.52 -3.63
CA THR A 19 -13.60 5.96 -4.16
C THR A 19 -14.14 4.82 -3.30
N SER A 20 -13.32 4.30 -2.39
CA SER A 20 -13.67 3.17 -1.52
C SER A 20 -13.88 3.66 -0.09
N ASN A 21 -14.95 3.18 0.55
CA ASN A 21 -15.13 3.40 1.98
C ASN A 21 -14.01 2.68 2.75
N PRO A 22 -13.36 3.32 3.74
CA PRO A 22 -12.29 2.70 4.54
C PRO A 22 -12.71 1.36 5.18
N GLU A 23 -13.99 1.23 5.51
CA GLU A 23 -14.57 0.02 6.11
C GLU A 23 -14.59 -1.17 5.13
N ASP A 24 -14.85 -0.93 3.84
CA ASP A 24 -14.80 -1.97 2.79
C ASP A 24 -13.35 -2.46 2.59
N CYS A 25 -12.39 -1.54 2.69
CA CYS A 25 -10.97 -1.87 2.58
C CYS A 25 -10.45 -2.64 3.79
N ALA A 26 -10.88 -2.25 4.99
CA ALA A 26 -10.62 -3.04 6.20
C ALA A 26 -11.18 -4.46 6.06
N ALA A 27 -12.43 -4.60 5.60
CA ALA A 27 -13.07 -5.90 5.37
C ALA A 27 -12.41 -6.74 4.27
N ALA A 28 -11.89 -6.10 3.22
CA ALA A 28 -11.15 -6.78 2.15
C ALA A 28 -9.81 -7.36 2.63
N GLY A 29 -9.16 -6.68 3.58
CA GLY A 29 -7.94 -7.12 4.24
C GLY A 29 -8.18 -7.99 5.49
N GLU A 30 -9.43 -8.18 5.92
CA GLU A 30 -9.73 -9.05 7.06
C GLU A 30 -9.36 -10.51 6.74
N ASP A 31 -8.60 -11.09 7.65
CA ASP A 31 -8.21 -12.50 7.61
C ASP A 31 -8.79 -13.21 8.84
N PRO A 32 -10.01 -13.79 8.73
CA PRO A 32 -10.68 -14.42 9.85
C PRO A 32 -9.90 -15.66 10.29
N GLY A 33 -9.05 -15.49 11.30
CA GLY A 33 -8.23 -16.53 11.91
C GLY A 33 -6.73 -16.30 11.83
N GLY A 34 -6.24 -15.21 11.24
CA GLY A 34 -4.81 -14.89 11.21
C GLY A 34 -3.97 -15.87 10.39
N GLN A 35 -4.58 -16.61 9.46
CA GLN A 35 -3.94 -17.67 8.67
C GLN A 35 -3.38 -17.20 7.33
N GLN A 36 -3.71 -16.00 6.85
CA GLN A 36 -3.35 -15.52 5.51
C GLN A 36 -2.90 -14.05 5.51
N PRO A 37 -1.60 -13.76 5.72
CA PRO A 37 -1.07 -12.39 5.61
C PRO A 37 -1.18 -11.78 4.21
N GLY A 38 -1.34 -12.61 3.16
CA GLY A 38 -1.44 -12.14 1.77
C GLY A 38 -2.63 -11.22 1.50
N ARG A 39 -3.80 -11.55 2.04
CA ARG A 39 -5.03 -10.77 1.85
C ARG A 39 -4.90 -9.30 2.29
N PRO A 40 -4.47 -9.01 3.53
CA PRO A 40 -4.27 -7.64 3.98
C PRO A 40 -3.10 -6.95 3.25
N ALA A 41 -2.03 -7.66 2.90
CA ALA A 41 -0.95 -7.08 2.09
C ALA A 41 -1.44 -6.62 0.70
N GLU A 42 -2.20 -7.47 0.00
CA GLU A 42 -2.79 -7.15 -1.31
C GLU A 42 -3.77 -5.96 -1.20
N ALA A 43 -4.60 -5.92 -0.15
CA ALA A 43 -5.53 -4.81 0.08
C ALA A 43 -4.81 -3.47 0.34
N VAL A 44 -3.72 -3.48 1.14
CA VAL A 44 -2.86 -2.31 1.34
C VAL A 44 -2.19 -1.88 0.04
N TYR A 45 -1.70 -2.84 -0.75
CA TYR A 45 -1.03 -2.55 -2.00
C TYR A 45 -1.98 -1.96 -3.06
N ASP A 46 -3.18 -2.52 -3.19
CA ASP A 46 -4.23 -1.99 -4.06
C ASP A 46 -4.65 -0.56 -3.63
N ALA A 47 -4.74 -0.30 -2.33
CA ALA A 47 -4.96 1.04 -1.80
C ALA A 47 -3.80 2.00 -2.15
N PHE A 48 -2.55 1.55 -2.05
CA PHE A 48 -1.37 2.31 -2.47
C PHE A 48 -1.38 2.64 -3.97
N VAL A 49 -1.64 1.66 -4.85
CA VAL A 49 -1.73 1.86 -6.30
C VAL A 49 -2.82 2.86 -6.67
N ARG A 50 -3.95 2.83 -5.95
CA ARG A 50 -5.05 3.79 -6.12
C ARG A 50 -4.78 5.16 -5.46
N SER A 51 -3.65 5.35 -4.79
CA SER A 51 -3.34 6.53 -3.98
C SER A 51 -4.40 6.84 -2.93
N ASP A 52 -4.92 5.80 -2.29
CA ASP A 52 -5.98 5.84 -1.28
C ASP A 52 -5.43 5.48 0.13
N PRO A 53 -4.87 6.45 0.87
CA PRO A 53 -4.36 6.19 2.22
C PRO A 53 -5.48 5.88 3.21
N GLY A 54 -6.73 6.33 2.96
CA GLY A 54 -7.85 6.06 3.85
C GLY A 54 -8.18 4.56 3.94
N CYS A 55 -8.01 3.85 2.83
CA CYS A 55 -8.17 2.41 2.76
C CYS A 55 -7.00 1.61 3.36
N ALA A 56 -5.77 2.12 3.26
CA ALA A 56 -4.60 1.45 3.80
C ALA A 56 -4.46 1.63 5.33
N GLN A 57 -4.88 2.79 5.85
CA GLN A 57 -4.76 3.18 7.26
C GLN A 57 -5.25 2.15 8.29
N PRO A 58 -6.40 1.45 8.13
CA PRO A 58 -6.83 0.45 9.10
C PRO A 58 -6.00 -0.86 9.08
N LEU A 59 -5.22 -1.10 8.02
CA LEU A 59 -4.47 -2.33 7.79
C LEU A 59 -2.96 -2.19 8.06
N MET A 60 -2.51 -0.99 8.46
CA MET A 60 -1.10 -0.71 8.67
C MET A 60 -0.88 0.32 9.79
N THR A 61 0.33 0.40 10.33
CA THR A 61 0.72 1.45 11.27
C THR A 61 0.83 2.79 10.56
N ALA A 62 0.69 3.89 11.30
CA ALA A 62 0.85 5.23 10.74
C ALA A 62 2.24 5.45 10.13
N GLU A 63 3.28 4.86 10.73
CA GLU A 63 4.66 4.93 10.23
C GLU A 63 4.82 4.16 8.91
N ALA A 64 4.24 2.96 8.81
CA ALA A 64 4.23 2.18 7.58
C ALA A 64 3.43 2.87 6.46
N LEU A 65 2.32 3.52 6.82
CA LEU A 65 1.51 4.28 5.88
C LEU A 65 2.29 5.46 5.30
N ASP A 66 2.93 6.27 6.14
CA ASP A 66 3.76 7.39 5.68
C ASP A 66 4.92 6.90 4.80
N ALA A 67 5.58 5.80 5.19
CA ALA A 67 6.67 5.20 4.42
C ALA A 67 6.23 4.68 3.04
N LEU A 68 5.00 4.16 2.92
CA LEU A 68 4.46 3.67 1.64
C LEU A 68 3.96 4.82 0.76
N PHE A 69 3.14 5.73 1.32
CA PHE A 69 2.50 6.81 0.56
C PHE A 69 3.38 8.05 0.34
N SER A 70 4.55 8.13 0.97
CA SER A 70 5.59 9.11 0.60
C SER A 70 6.22 8.81 -0.77
N ARG A 71 5.94 7.64 -1.35
CA ARG A 71 6.45 7.17 -2.64
C ARG A 71 5.37 7.25 -3.71
N PRO A 72 5.75 7.44 -4.99
CA PRO A 72 4.78 7.37 -6.08
C PRO A 72 4.20 5.94 -6.19
N PRO A 73 2.90 5.79 -6.48
CA PRO A 73 2.30 4.48 -6.72
C PRO A 73 2.98 3.81 -7.91
N GLN A 74 3.24 2.51 -7.78
CA GLN A 74 3.81 1.68 -8.84
C GLN A 74 3.02 0.39 -8.92
N GLU A 75 2.77 -0.10 -10.13
CA GLU A 75 2.16 -1.41 -10.32
C GLU A 75 3.23 -2.50 -10.18
N ARG A 76 3.01 -3.43 -9.25
CA ARG A 76 3.89 -4.57 -8.98
C ARG A 76 3.07 -5.82 -8.74
N ASP A 77 3.62 -6.96 -9.10
CA ASP A 77 2.99 -8.26 -8.94
C ASP A 77 3.27 -8.82 -7.56
N PHE A 78 2.21 -9.23 -6.87
CA PHE A 78 2.32 -9.94 -5.59
C PHE A 78 2.99 -11.31 -5.79
N GLN A 79 4.02 -11.59 -4.99
CA GLN A 79 4.82 -12.82 -5.09
C GLN A 79 4.48 -13.84 -4.01
N GLY A 80 3.68 -13.43 -3.02
CA GLY A 80 3.41 -14.21 -1.84
C GLY A 80 3.99 -13.55 -0.58
N CYS A 81 3.65 -14.18 0.55
CA CYS A 81 4.18 -13.83 1.85
C CYS A 81 4.97 -14.99 2.43
N THR A 82 6.06 -14.66 3.10
CA THR A 82 6.90 -15.61 3.83
C THR A 82 6.79 -15.29 5.32
N GLU A 83 6.47 -16.29 6.15
CA GLU A 83 6.43 -16.10 7.59
C GLU A 83 7.82 -15.74 8.13
N THR A 84 7.92 -14.61 8.81
CA THR A 84 9.10 -14.22 9.58
C THR A 84 8.90 -14.71 11.01
N GLY A 85 9.87 -15.46 11.55
CA GLY A 85 9.73 -16.06 12.89
C GLY A 85 9.24 -15.08 13.95
N GLY A 86 8.41 -15.56 14.88
CA GLY A 86 7.79 -14.72 15.92
C GLY A 86 6.38 -14.21 15.61
N GLY A 87 5.73 -14.72 14.56
CA GLY A 87 4.36 -14.33 14.21
C GLY A 87 4.28 -13.13 13.26
N GLY A 88 5.37 -12.85 12.55
CA GLY A 88 5.40 -11.87 11.47
C GLY A 88 5.32 -12.54 10.09
N ALA A 89 5.12 -11.73 9.06
CA ALA A 89 5.18 -12.13 7.66
C ALA A 89 5.82 -11.03 6.81
N ASP A 90 6.63 -11.40 5.83
CA ASP A 90 7.15 -10.51 4.79
C ASP A 90 6.43 -10.81 3.48
N CYS A 91 5.66 -9.84 3.00
CA CYS A 91 4.90 -9.92 1.76
C CYS A 91 5.60 -9.10 0.66
N VAL A 92 5.93 -9.74 -0.46
CA VAL A 92 6.78 -9.14 -1.50
C VAL A 92 6.00 -8.84 -2.76
N PHE A 93 6.25 -7.65 -3.33
CA PHE A 93 5.72 -7.18 -4.60
C PHE A 93 6.87 -6.81 -5.54
N PHE A 94 7.00 -7.48 -6.69
CA PHE A 94 8.04 -7.20 -7.69
C PHE A 94 7.51 -6.44 -8.88
N THR A 95 8.36 -5.61 -9.47
CA THR A 95 8.05 -4.97 -10.75
C THR A 95 8.13 -6.02 -11.87
N PRO A 96 7.08 -6.22 -12.70
CA PRO A 96 7.12 -7.18 -13.79
C PRO A 96 8.27 -6.85 -14.75
N GLY A 97 9.19 -7.81 -14.93
CA GLY A 97 10.36 -7.66 -15.80
C GLY A 97 11.61 -7.10 -15.13
N GLU A 98 11.52 -6.66 -13.86
CA GLU A 98 12.67 -6.23 -13.04
C GLU A 98 12.67 -6.94 -11.69
N SER A 99 13.58 -7.90 -11.51
CA SER A 99 13.78 -8.59 -10.23
C SER A 99 14.59 -7.78 -9.22
N THR A 100 15.04 -6.59 -9.59
CA THR A 100 15.87 -5.70 -8.78
C THR A 100 15.07 -4.79 -7.87
N SER A 101 13.81 -4.49 -8.22
CA SER A 101 12.97 -3.55 -7.47
C SER A 101 11.79 -4.26 -6.82
N ALA A 102 11.81 -4.36 -5.49
CA ALA A 102 10.79 -5.06 -4.68
C ALA A 102 10.24 -4.17 -3.55
N ILE A 103 8.93 -4.21 -3.31
CA ILE A 103 8.34 -3.65 -2.09
C ILE A 103 8.08 -4.82 -1.14
N HIS A 104 8.62 -4.71 0.07
CA HIS A 104 8.43 -5.64 1.17
C HIS A 104 7.49 -4.99 2.18
N LEU A 105 6.32 -5.61 2.39
CA LEU A 105 5.37 -5.26 3.43
C LEU A 105 5.57 -6.24 4.59
N PHE A 106 6.19 -5.77 5.66
CA PHE A 106 6.34 -6.54 6.89
C PHE A 106 5.08 -6.40 7.73
N MET A 107 4.50 -7.53 8.07
CA MET A 107 3.24 -7.62 8.80
C MET A 107 3.45 -8.37 10.11
N GLU A 108 2.65 -8.03 11.11
CA GLU A 108 2.60 -8.75 12.38
C GLU A 108 1.17 -9.16 12.70
N LEU A 109 1.00 -10.37 13.25
CA LEU A 109 -0.29 -10.83 13.73
C LEU A 109 -0.58 -10.23 15.11
N THR A 110 -1.58 -9.36 15.17
CA THR A 110 -2.06 -8.76 16.42
C THR A 110 -2.71 -9.80 17.33
N ALA A 111 -2.81 -9.50 18.63
CA ALA A 111 -3.48 -10.36 19.61
C ALA A 111 -4.98 -10.61 19.29
N GLU A 112 -5.57 -9.78 18.45
CA GLU A 112 -6.96 -9.90 17.97
C GLU A 112 -7.08 -10.80 16.74
N GLY A 113 -5.97 -11.39 16.26
CA GLY A 113 -5.94 -12.27 15.10
C GLY A 113 -5.98 -11.52 13.76
N ARG A 114 -5.55 -10.25 13.73
CA ARG A 114 -5.48 -9.43 12.51
C ARG A 114 -4.04 -9.16 12.11
N TRP A 115 -3.71 -9.31 10.83
CA TRP A 115 -2.42 -8.90 10.31
C TRP A 115 -2.41 -7.40 10.05
N VAL A 116 -1.35 -6.74 10.52
CA VAL A 116 -1.15 -5.30 10.33
C VAL A 116 0.23 -5.08 9.75
N VAL A 117 0.34 -4.29 8.68
CA VAL A 117 1.65 -3.90 8.12
C VAL A 117 2.31 -2.93 9.10
N THR A 118 3.44 -3.33 9.68
CA THR A 118 4.18 -2.53 10.65
C THR A 118 5.37 -1.82 10.04
N GLN A 119 5.88 -2.33 8.91
CA GLN A 119 7.03 -1.74 8.24
C GLN A 119 6.96 -1.96 6.73
N VAL A 120 7.44 -0.98 5.97
CA VAL A 120 7.55 -1.04 4.50
C VAL A 120 9.00 -0.81 4.12
N GLN A 121 9.58 -1.77 3.41
CA GLN A 121 10.90 -1.60 2.80
C GLN A 121 10.77 -1.67 1.29
N GLU A 122 11.64 -0.93 0.61
CA GLU A 122 11.83 -1.13 -0.82
C GLU A 122 13.29 -1.42 -1.06
N THR A 123 13.51 -2.48 -1.81
CA THR A 123 14.82 -2.88 -2.26
C THR A 123 14.93 -2.38 -3.70
N GLU A 124 15.85 -1.46 -3.94
CA GLU A 124 16.29 -1.05 -5.28
C GLU A 124 17.62 -1.76 -5.57
N GLY A 125 17.71 -2.46 -6.71
CA GLY A 125 18.90 -3.20 -7.13
C GLY A 125 19.74 -2.47 -8.16
#